data_AF-A0A1Y3EJE9-F1
#
_entry.id   AF-A0A1Y3EJE9-F1
#
_cell.length_a   1.000
_cell.length_b   1.000
_cell.length_c   1.000
_cell.angle_alpha   90.00
_cell.angle_beta   90.00
_cell.angle_gamma   90.00
#
_symmetry.space_group_name_H-M   'P 1'
#
loop_
_entity.id
_entity.type
_entity.pdbx_description
1 polymer ?
#
loop_
_entity_poly.entity_id
_entity_poly.type
_entity_poly.pdbx_seq_one_letter_code
_entity_poly.pdbx_strand_id
1 'polypeptide(L)'
;MGSTTVFEDLDSYMKSLKKLQSLAPDLIYPGHGSPIYDAVKRIQRYIDHRQRRENQIFNVLSQSKLPLTPMDIVQKIYNETPAMLHRAASINVLQHLEKLQKLGKTKKKDGKWKACV
;
A
#
# COMPACT_ATOMS: atom_id res chain seq x y z
N MET A 1 0.41 15.73 -4.53
CA MET A 1 1.83 15.63 -4.13
C MET A 1 2.04 14.32 -3.40
N GLY A 2 2.67 13.36 -4.07
CA GLY A 2 2.94 12.03 -3.52
C GLY A 2 4.04 12.12 -2.50
N SER A 3 3.79 11.61 -1.29
CA SER A 3 4.89 11.34 -0.37
C SER A 3 5.46 9.98 -0.71
N THR A 4 6.72 9.98 -1.13
CA THR A 4 7.52 8.77 -1.27
C THR A 4 7.89 8.33 0.14
N THR A 5 7.14 7.39 0.71
CA THR A 5 7.50 6.73 1.97
C THR A 5 8.06 5.36 1.65
N VAL A 6 9.27 5.09 2.14
CA VAL A 6 9.90 3.78 2.10
C VAL A 6 9.65 3.10 3.44
N PHE A 7 9.27 1.82 3.42
CA PHE A 7 9.05 0.99 4.60
C PHE A 7 9.35 -0.46 4.24
N GLU A 8 9.77 -1.24 5.24
CA GLU A 8 10.09 -2.65 5.07
C GLU A 8 8.86 -3.56 5.17
N ASP A 9 7.88 -3.18 6.00
CA ASP A 9 6.64 -3.91 6.22
C ASP A 9 5.44 -2.94 6.30
N LEU A 10 4.49 -3.12 5.38
CA LEU A 10 3.31 -2.26 5.31
C LEU A 10 2.40 -2.38 6.55
N ASP A 11 2.29 -3.57 7.15
CA ASP A 11 1.41 -3.77 8.31
C ASP A 11 1.91 -2.98 9.53
N SER A 12 3.20 -3.06 9.81
CA SER A 12 3.88 -2.30 10.85
C SER A 12 3.79 -0.80 10.60
N TYR A 13 3.98 -0.36 9.36
CA TYR A 13 3.81 1.05 8.97
C TYR A 13 2.38 1.56 9.24
N MET A 14 1.36 0.80 8.84
CA MET A 14 -0.05 1.17 9.06
C MET A 14 -0.41 1.19 10.54
N LYS A 15 0.11 0.27 11.35
CA LYS A 15 -0.04 0.29 12.82
C LYS A 15 0.59 1.55 13.42
N SER A 16 1.79 1.92 12.97
CA SER A 16 2.47 3.15 13.42
C SER A 16 1.68 4.41 13.06
N LEU A 17 1.13 4.51 11.85
CA LEU A 17 0.27 5.64 11.46
C LEU A 17 -0.98 5.73 12.35
N LYS A 18 -1.65 4.59 12.62
CA LYS A 18 -2.81 4.56 13.52
C LYS A 18 -2.45 4.99 14.95
N LYS A 19 -1.28 4.56 15.44
CA LYS A 19 -0.76 5.00 16.74
C LYS A 19 -0.49 6.51 16.77
N LEU A 20 0.13 7.06 15.73
CA LEU A 20 0.34 8.51 15.63
C LEU A 20 -0.98 9.27 15.54
N GLN A 21 -1.96 8.73 14.82
CA GLN A 21 -3.30 9.33 14.72
C GLN A 21 -3.99 9.39 16.09
N SER A 22 -3.89 8.33 16.91
CA SER A 22 -4.53 8.31 18.24
C SER A 22 -3.90 9.28 19.24
N LEU A 23 -2.67 9.77 18.98
CA LEU A 23 -2.06 10.83 19.79
C LEU A 23 -2.66 12.21 19.50
N ALA A 24 -3.47 12.34 18.44
CA ALA A 24 -4.09 13.59 17.99
C ALA A 24 -3.13 14.79 17.96
N PRO A 25 -1.95 14.68 17.28
CA PRO A 25 -0.97 15.76 17.27
C PRO A 25 -1.50 16.98 16.51
N ASP A 26 -1.17 18.18 17.01
CA ASP A 26 -1.43 19.45 16.33
C ASP A 26 -0.33 19.82 15.31
N LEU A 27 0.89 19.29 15.46
CA LEU A 27 2.04 19.63 14.61
C LEU A 27 2.98 18.43 14.43
N ILE A 28 3.45 18.23 13.21
CA ILE A 28 4.52 17.25 12.90
C ILE A 28 5.69 17.99 12.27
N TYR A 29 6.89 17.76 12.80
CA TYR A 29 8.15 18.13 12.15
C TYR A 29 8.71 16.90 11.41
N PRO A 30 8.52 16.81 10.07
CA PRO A 30 8.98 15.66 9.31
C PRO A 30 10.50 15.70 9.09
N GLY A 31 11.10 14.54 8.82
CA GLY A 31 12.53 14.48 8.43
C GLY A 31 12.86 15.21 7.13
N HIS A 32 11.86 15.44 6.27
CA HIS A 32 11.98 16.20 5.03
C HIS A 32 10.74 17.07 4.78
N GLY A 33 10.95 18.26 4.22
CA GLY A 33 9.89 19.22 3.91
C GLY A 33 9.49 20.10 5.09
N SER A 34 8.48 20.94 4.89
CA SER A 34 8.02 21.91 5.90
C SER A 34 7.22 21.25 7.03
N PRO A 35 7.11 21.93 8.20
CA PRO A 35 6.23 21.50 9.28
C PRO A 35 4.78 21.31 8.82
N ILE A 36 4.07 20.38 9.45
CA ILE A 36 2.71 19.98 9.09
C ILE A 36 1.76 20.33 10.25
N TYR A 37 1.01 21.41 10.08
CA TYR A 37 0.04 21.91 11.07
C TYR A 37 -1.31 21.15 11.04
N ASP A 38 -1.69 20.59 9.88
CA ASP A 38 -2.87 19.71 9.78
C ASP A 38 -2.49 18.24 10.04
N ALA A 39 -1.84 17.96 11.17
CA ALA A 39 -1.13 16.70 11.39
C ALA A 39 -2.06 15.46 11.35
N VAL A 40 -3.19 15.46 12.07
CA VAL A 40 -4.18 14.35 12.03
C VAL A 40 -4.71 14.12 10.62
N LYS A 41 -5.12 15.20 9.94
CA LYS A 41 -5.64 15.14 8.56
C LYS A 41 -4.59 14.63 7.59
N ARG A 42 -3.32 14.99 7.81
CA ARG A 42 -2.21 14.47 7.02
C ARG A 42 -2.06 12.97 7.23
N ILE A 43 -2.00 12.49 8.47
CA ILE A 43 -1.89 11.05 8.77
C ILE A 43 -3.04 10.27 8.14
N GLN A 44 -4.28 10.76 8.25
CA GLN A 44 -5.44 10.14 7.62
C GLN A 44 -5.27 10.00 6.11
N ARG A 45 -4.76 11.02 5.41
CA ARG A 45 -4.48 10.94 3.97
C ARG A 45 -3.49 9.83 3.62
N TYR A 46 -2.47 9.58 4.45
CA TYR A 46 -1.55 8.45 4.23
C TYR A 46 -2.26 7.11 4.41
N ILE A 47 -3.06 6.97 5.46
CA ILE A 47 -3.85 5.77 5.73
C ILE A 47 -4.79 5.48 4.55
N ASP A 48 -5.57 6.47 4.13
CA ASP A 48 -6.52 6.35 3.02
C ASP A 48 -5.84 5.99 1.71
N HIS A 49 -4.69 6.61 1.43
CA HIS A 49 -3.92 6.32 0.24
C HIS A 49 -3.49 4.85 0.17
N ARG A 50 -2.99 4.30 1.29
CA ARG A 50 -2.59 2.89 1.38
C ARG A 50 -3.78 1.94 1.35
N GLN A 51 -4.87 2.26 2.05
CA GLN A 51 -6.07 1.41 2.06
C GLN A 51 -6.73 1.37 0.66
N ARG A 52 -6.79 2.51 -0.04
CA ARG A 52 -7.28 2.55 -1.42
C ARG A 52 -6.47 1.66 -2.33
N ARG A 53 -5.14 1.68 -2.23
CA ARG A 53 -4.27 0.81 -3.03
C ARG A 53 -4.47 -0.66 -2.70
N GLU A 54 -4.55 -1.00 -1.41
CA GLU A 54 -4.84 -2.37 -0.96
C GLU A 54 -6.16 -2.89 -1.53
N ASN A 55 -7.22 -2.08 -1.47
CA ASN A 55 -8.53 -2.43 -2.00
C ASN A 55 -8.48 -2.65 -3.53
N GLN A 56 -7.76 -1.82 -4.28
CA GLN A 56 -7.56 -2.02 -5.72
C GLN A 56 -6.85 -3.35 -6.02
N ILE A 57 -5.79 -3.67 -5.28
CA ILE A 57 -5.05 -4.94 -5.43
C ILE A 57 -5.94 -6.13 -5.12
N PHE A 58 -6.69 -6.07 -4.01
CA PHE A 58 -7.59 -7.15 -3.62
C PHE A 58 -8.73 -7.34 -4.61
N ASN A 59 -9.30 -6.26 -5.16
CA ASN A 59 -10.34 -6.33 -6.19
C ASN A 59 -9.82 -6.99 -7.47
N VAL A 60 -8.62 -6.62 -7.94
CA VAL A 60 -7.98 -7.25 -9.10
C VAL A 60 -7.80 -8.76 -8.90
N LEU A 61 -7.36 -9.18 -7.71
CA LEU A 61 -7.22 -10.60 -7.39
C LEU A 61 -8.56 -11.33 -7.31
N SER A 62 -9.57 -10.69 -6.72
CA SER A 62 -10.90 -11.29 -6.51
C SER A 62 -11.66 -11.48 -7.82
N GLN A 63 -11.45 -10.59 -8.80
CA GLN A 63 -12.05 -10.69 -10.13
C GLN A 63 -11.28 -11.64 -11.08
N SER A 64 -10.05 -12.04 -10.72
CA SER A 64 -9.23 -12.90 -11.56
C SER A 64 -9.55 -14.38 -11.34
N LYS A 65 -9.81 -15.11 -12.43
CA LYS A 65 -9.97 -16.58 -12.40
C LYS A 65 -8.64 -17.31 -12.14
N LEU A 66 -7.54 -16.71 -12.59
CA LEU A 66 -6.19 -17.29 -12.51
C LEU A 66 -5.33 -16.55 -11.48
N PRO A 67 -4.37 -17.23 -10.83
CA PRO A 67 -3.37 -16.58 -9.99
C PRO A 67 -2.54 -15.56 -10.79
N LEU A 68 -2.22 -14.42 -10.18
CA LEU A 68 -1.52 -13.29 -10.81
C LEU A 68 -0.15 -13.06 -10.17
N THR A 69 0.85 -12.68 -10.97
CA THR A 69 2.12 -12.15 -10.45
C THR A 69 1.96 -10.70 -9.99
N PRO A 70 2.87 -10.17 -9.16
CA PRO A 70 2.88 -8.73 -8.84
C PRO A 70 2.93 -7.84 -10.08
N MET A 71 3.63 -8.25 -11.13
CA MET A 71 3.72 -7.46 -12.37
C MET A 71 2.39 -7.45 -13.14
N ASP A 72 1.66 -8.56 -13.16
CA ASP A 72 0.32 -8.61 -13.78
C ASP A 72 -0.64 -7.63 -13.07
N ILE A 73 -0.52 -7.52 -11.74
CA ILE A 73 -1.30 -6.57 -10.94
C ILE A 73 -0.85 -5.13 -11.22
N VAL A 74 0.46 -4.88 -11.33
CA VAL A 74 0.99 -3.56 -11.72
C VAL A 74 0.43 -3.12 -13.06
N GLN A 75 0.44 -3.97 -14.08
CA GLN A 75 -0.08 -3.65 -15.41
C GLN A 75 -1.58 -3.29 -15.39
N LYS A 76 -2.35 -3.88 -14.47
CA LYS A 76 -3.79 -3.58 -14.30
C LYS A 76 -4.05 -2.29 -13.51
N ILE A 77 -3.19 -1.94 -12.56
CA ILE A 77 -3.44 -0.84 -11.59
C ILE A 77 -2.66 0.44 -11.91
N TYR A 78 -1.52 0.31 -12.59
CA TYR A 78 -0.56 1.39 -12.89
C TYR A 78 -0.42 1.59 -14.40
N ASN A 79 -1.51 1.43 -15.15
CA ASN A 79 -1.55 1.57 -16.62
C ASN A 79 -1.03 2.95 -17.11
N GLU A 80 -1.29 4.02 -16.36
CA GLU A 80 -0.83 5.38 -16.67
C GLU A 80 0.56 5.70 -16.09
N THR A 81 1.17 4.77 -15.34
CA THR A 81 2.48 4.99 -14.73
C THR A 81 3.60 4.65 -15.73
N PRO A 82 4.63 5.50 -15.89
CA PRO A 82 5.76 5.22 -16.77
C PRO A 82 6.41 3.85 -16.49
N ALA A 83 6.76 3.13 -17.55
CA ALA A 83 7.32 1.76 -17.46
C ALA A 83 8.57 1.68 -16.56
N MET A 84 9.40 2.73 -16.55
CA MET A 84 10.57 2.83 -15.67
C MET A 84 10.22 2.71 -14.17
N LEU A 85 8.99 3.05 -13.77
CA LEU A 85 8.51 2.99 -12.39
C LEU A 85 7.79 1.67 -12.06
N HIS A 86 7.55 0.79 -13.04
CA HIS A 86 6.82 -0.46 -12.82
C HIS A 86 7.54 -1.40 -11.85
N ARG A 87 8.88 -1.39 -11.85
CA ARG A 87 9.67 -2.15 -10.88
C ARG A 87 9.43 -1.69 -9.44
N ALA A 88 9.39 -0.37 -9.21
CA ALA A 88 9.08 0.20 -7.90
C ALA A 88 7.61 -0.07 -7.51
N ALA A 89 6.67 0.03 -8.46
CA ALA A 89 5.27 -0.31 -8.24
C ALA A 89 5.08 -1.79 -7.87
N SER A 90 5.85 -2.70 -8.48
CA SER A 90 5.85 -4.14 -8.17
C SER A 90 6.25 -4.41 -6.71
N ILE A 91 7.29 -3.73 -6.21
CA ILE A 91 7.69 -3.82 -4.80
C ILE A 91 6.57 -3.33 -3.88
N ASN A 92 5.90 -2.23 -4.24
CA ASN A 92 4.76 -1.74 -3.47
C ASN A 92 3.58 -2.73 -3.48
N VAL A 93 3.27 -3.33 -4.62
CA VAL A 93 2.24 -4.36 -4.74
C VAL A 93 2.59 -5.57 -3.86
N LEU A 94 3.85 -6.01 -3.85
CA LEU A 94 4.30 -7.13 -3.03
C LEU A 94 4.06 -6.88 -1.54
N GLN A 95 4.37 -5.69 -1.05
CA GLN A 95 4.12 -5.29 0.35
C GLN A 95 2.64 -5.38 0.75
N HIS A 96 1.73 -4.99 -0.16
CA HIS A 96 0.30 -5.14 0.05
C HIS A 96 -0.14 -6.61 0.06
N LEU A 97 0.40 -7.43 -0.84
CA LEU A 97 0.09 -8.85 -0.93
C LEU A 97 0.55 -9.63 0.31
N GLU A 98 1.74 -9.33 0.81
CA GLU A 98 2.27 -9.93 2.04
C GLU A 98 1.44 -9.54 3.26
N LYS A 99 1.02 -8.28 3.38
CA LYS A 99 0.07 -7.86 4.41
C LYS A 99 -1.26 -8.61 4.30
N LEU A 100 -1.84 -8.73 3.10
CA LEU A 100 -3.10 -9.46 2.90
C LEU A 100 -2.97 -10.96 3.21
N GLN A 101 -1.81 -11.56 2.95
CA GLN A 101 -1.52 -12.95 3.30
C GLN A 101 -1.47 -13.17 4.81
N LYS A 102 -0.84 -12.27 5.56
CA LYS A 102 -0.84 -12.30 7.04
C LYS A 102 -2.27 -12.26 7.60
N LEU A 103 -3.18 -11.59 6.90
CA LEU A 103 -4.61 -11.51 7.23
C LEU A 103 -5.44 -12.69 6.68
N GLY A 104 -4.82 -13.68 6.04
CA GLY A 104 -5.51 -14.83 5.44
C GLY A 104 -6.33 -14.51 4.18
N LYS A 105 -6.26 -13.29 3.64
CA LYS A 105 -7.06 -12.84 2.49
C LYS A 105 -6.48 -13.24 1.14
N THR A 106 -5.19 -13.57 1.08
CA THR A 106 -4.53 -13.99 -0.16
C THR A 106 -3.59 -15.16 0.08
N LYS A 107 -3.39 -16.01 -0.92
CA LYS A 107 -2.42 -17.11 -0.91
C LYS A 107 -1.41 -16.95 -2.04
N LYS A 108 -0.16 -17.29 -1.76
CA LYS A 108 0.96 -17.31 -2.72
C LYS A 108 1.30 -18.75 -3.09
N LYS A 109 1.45 -19.04 -4.39
CA LYS A 109 1.98 -20.30 -4.93
C LYS A 109 2.79 -20.00 -6.19
N ASP A 110 4.02 -20.50 -6.27
CA ASP A 110 4.91 -20.36 -7.43
C ASP A 110 5.07 -18.91 -7.92
N GLY A 111 5.22 -17.96 -6.98
CA GLY A 111 5.35 -16.53 -7.26
C GLY A 111 4.06 -15.83 -7.70
N LYS A 112 2.94 -16.55 -7.79
CA LYS A 112 1.61 -16.04 -8.13
C LYS A 112 0.71 -15.96 -6.91
N TRP A 113 -0.25 -15.06 -6.97
CA TRP A 113 -1.14 -14.69 -5.88
C TRP A 113 -2.60 -14.87 -6.28
N LYS A 114 -3.43 -15.31 -5.33
CA LYS A 114 -4.87 -15.44 -5.50
C LYS A 114 -5.59 -14.96 -4.23
N ALA A 115 -6.77 -14.35 -4.40
CA ALA A 115 -7.65 -14.05 -3.28
C ALA A 115 -8.18 -15.34 -2.64
N CYS A 116 -8.31 -15.34 -1.32
CA CYS A 116 -9.04 -16.36 -0.57
C CYS A 116 -10.44 -15.80 -0.34
N VAL A 117 -11.43 -16.41 -0.98
CA VAL A 117 -12.85 -16.18 -0.74
C VAL A 117 -13.34 -17.24 0.22
#